data_AF-A0A3P9LR08-F1
#
_entry.id   AF-A0A3P9LR08-F1
#
_cell.length_a   1.000
_cell.length_b   1.000
_cell.length_c   1.000
_cell.angle_alpha   90.00
_cell.angle_beta   90.00
_cell.angle_gamma   90.00
#
_symmetry.space_group_name_H-M   'P 1'
#
loop_
_entity.id
_entity.type
_entity.pdbx_description
1 polymer ?
#
loop_
_entity_poly.entity_id
_entity_poly.type
_entity_poly.pdbx_seq_one_letter_code
_entity_poly.pdbx_strand_id
1 'polypeptide(L)'
;MSTSEDADGPRPRYGSVLDVAERLTAEEMDERRLQNMAYEYLCHLEEAKRWMEACLDEELPPTTELEEGLRNGVYLAKLGNFFAPQTVSLKKIYDREQTRYKATGLHFRHTDNVIQWLNAMAEKGLPKIFYPETTDIYDRKNMPRCIYCIHALRWVSALTDCGGRGLTKEEINNMKSELEKYGIQMPTFSKIGGILANELSVDEAALHAAVIAINEAIDQGVPEGTLAAMQNPNAMLVQLDPSSASQYHDTLYRAKGEKVASSRKRMENSETERDIYDELLTQAEIQGNVNSVNSESPASASGGSHALLSGDENKLYDALKAMRIQNLEPQNKGWYLKQLQADRESQDLIQGGVPEERPEEEGVPEKTVEELMNPDAQLPEVYPSAADLYQRELSSLQQQSQEGSLSHPELLVAVEMLSSVVLMNEALNVGDRAALWKQLSSSVTGLSNVEDEYAQRYMDELMRLKAAAREEGCDFLTWNDIQACIDQVNLAVHEEHARESRL
;
A
#
# COMPACT_ATOMS: atom_id res chain seq x y z
N MET A 1 50.83 -54.00 -1.99
CA MET A 1 50.76 -53.30 -3.28
C MET A 1 49.32 -52.83 -3.41
N SER A 2 48.95 -51.67 -2.89
CA SER A 2 49.34 -50.29 -3.25
C SER A 2 48.56 -49.74 -4.44
N THR A 3 48.09 -48.49 -4.24
CA THR A 3 47.55 -47.46 -5.17
C THR A 3 46.06 -47.59 -5.49
N SER A 4 45.21 -46.56 -5.42
CA SER A 4 45.27 -45.11 -5.04
C SER A 4 43.83 -44.55 -5.15
N GLU A 5 43.31 -43.79 -4.17
CA GLU A 5 42.95 -42.35 -4.21
C GLU A 5 41.94 -41.98 -5.33
N ASP A 6 40.76 -41.40 -5.06
CA ASP A 6 40.56 -40.06 -4.47
C ASP A 6 39.26 -39.90 -3.65
N ALA A 7 39.33 -38.97 -2.71
CA ALA A 7 38.37 -38.64 -1.67
C ALA A 7 37.29 -37.65 -2.14
N ASP A 8 36.03 -38.01 -1.89
CA ASP A 8 34.87 -37.12 -1.97
C ASP A 8 34.74 -36.38 -0.62
N GLY A 9 35.19 -35.13 -0.58
CA GLY A 9 35.05 -34.23 0.57
C GLY A 9 33.69 -33.52 0.57
N PRO A 10 33.09 -33.24 1.74
CA PRO A 10 31.78 -32.59 1.84
C PRO A 10 31.86 -31.14 1.36
N ARG A 11 31.07 -30.80 0.33
CA ARG A 11 30.96 -29.42 -0.18
C ARG A 11 30.40 -28.50 0.92
N PRO A 12 30.99 -27.30 1.11
CA PRO A 12 30.56 -26.36 2.13
C PRO A 12 29.20 -25.75 1.78
N ARG A 13 28.27 -25.80 2.74
CA ARG A 13 27.11 -24.89 2.81
C ARG A 13 27.65 -23.46 2.87
N TYR A 14 27.49 -22.70 1.80
CA TYR A 14 27.44 -21.24 1.87
C TYR A 14 26.04 -20.83 1.44
N GLY A 15 25.32 -20.21 2.37
CA GLY A 15 23.94 -19.77 2.19
C GLY A 15 23.84 -18.71 1.11
N SER A 16 22.80 -18.82 0.29
CA SER A 16 22.27 -17.74 -0.53
C SER A 16 21.72 -16.67 0.40
N VAL A 17 22.47 -15.59 0.56
CA VAL A 17 21.91 -14.29 0.95
C VAL A 17 21.44 -13.65 -0.34
N LEU A 18 20.24 -13.07 -0.32
CA LEU A 18 19.42 -12.50 -1.41
C LEU A 18 18.19 -13.37 -1.76
N ASP A 19 17.25 -13.36 -0.81
CA ASP A 19 15.83 -13.72 -0.92
C ASP A 19 15.23 -13.12 -2.22
N VAL A 20 14.63 -13.92 -3.10
CA VAL A 20 13.21 -14.35 -3.03
C VAL A 20 12.32 -13.16 -2.68
N ALA A 21 11.73 -12.51 -3.68
CA ALA A 21 10.50 -11.77 -3.47
C ALA A 21 9.45 -12.81 -3.05
N GLU A 22 9.32 -13.00 -1.73
CA GLU A 22 8.39 -13.94 -1.12
C GLU A 22 6.99 -13.63 -1.60
N ARG A 23 6.34 -14.64 -2.17
CA ARG A 23 4.91 -14.60 -2.49
C ARG A 23 4.18 -14.37 -1.18
N LEU A 24 3.52 -13.22 -1.08
CA LEU A 24 2.74 -12.85 0.09
C LEU A 24 1.64 -13.90 0.30
N THR A 25 1.76 -14.61 1.39
CA THR A 25 0.82 -15.57 1.93
C THR A 25 -0.55 -14.91 2.19
N ALA A 26 -1.59 -15.72 2.35
CA ALA A 26 -2.92 -15.20 2.73
C ALA A 26 -2.87 -14.42 4.07
N GLU A 27 -1.92 -14.76 4.95
CA GLU A 27 -1.62 -14.00 6.17
C GLU A 27 -1.01 -12.64 5.82
N GLU A 28 -0.02 -12.56 4.93
CA GLU A 28 0.59 -11.28 4.51
C GLU A 28 -0.34 -10.39 3.68
N MET A 29 -1.28 -10.97 2.93
CA MET A 29 -2.36 -10.23 2.26
C MET A 29 -3.38 -9.67 3.25
N ASP A 30 -3.71 -10.43 4.31
CA ASP A 30 -4.56 -9.94 5.39
C ASP A 30 -3.84 -8.89 6.25
N GLU A 31 -2.55 -9.07 6.52
CA GLU A 31 -1.68 -8.08 7.16
C GLU A 31 -1.62 -6.78 6.37
N ARG A 32 -1.44 -6.83 5.03
CA ARG A 32 -1.52 -5.63 4.19
C ARG A 32 -2.88 -4.95 4.23
N ARG A 33 -3.97 -5.73 4.26
CA ARG A 33 -5.33 -5.18 4.41
C ARG A 33 -5.50 -4.50 5.77
N LEU A 34 -5.01 -5.13 6.84
CA LEU A 34 -5.06 -4.61 8.19
C LEU A 34 -4.17 -3.37 8.37
N GLN A 35 -2.98 -3.36 7.75
CA GLN A 35 -2.08 -2.21 7.68
C GLN A 35 -2.75 -1.03 6.97
N ASN A 36 -3.39 -1.26 5.83
CA ASN A 36 -4.15 -0.22 5.13
C ASN A 36 -5.30 0.32 5.99
N MET A 37 -6.06 -0.56 6.65
CA MET A 37 -7.13 -0.13 7.56
C MET A 37 -6.60 0.65 8.79
N ALA A 38 -5.45 0.23 9.33
CA ALA A 38 -4.80 0.91 10.45
C ALA A 38 -4.27 2.29 10.02
N TYR A 39 -3.70 2.37 8.82
CA TYR A 39 -3.23 3.59 8.20
C TYR A 39 -4.38 4.58 8.00
N GLU A 40 -5.47 4.16 7.34
CA GLU A 40 -6.68 4.98 7.15
C GLU A 40 -7.23 5.51 8.48
N TYR A 41 -7.25 4.67 9.52
CA TYR A 41 -7.70 5.10 10.84
C TYR A 41 -6.78 6.15 11.47
N LEU A 42 -5.46 6.00 11.35
CA LEU A 42 -4.49 7.00 11.83
C LEU A 42 -4.65 8.34 11.10
N CYS A 43 -4.95 8.30 9.80
CA CYS A 43 -5.28 9.48 9.02
C CYS A 43 -6.53 10.19 9.57
N HIS A 44 -7.60 9.45 9.81
CA HIS A 44 -8.82 10.00 10.41
C HIS A 44 -8.61 10.53 11.83
N LEU A 45 -7.70 9.94 12.62
CA LEU A 45 -7.31 10.48 13.92
C LEU A 45 -6.59 11.83 13.78
N GLU A 46 -5.66 11.96 12.84
CA GLU A 46 -4.93 13.20 12.57
C GLU A 46 -5.88 14.31 12.11
N GLU A 47 -6.81 14.00 11.20
CA GLU A 47 -7.82 14.95 10.74
C GLU A 47 -8.74 15.43 11.88
N ALA A 48 -9.18 14.49 12.73
CA ALA A 48 -9.98 14.81 13.90
C ALA A 48 -9.20 15.69 14.88
N LYS A 49 -7.92 15.39 15.11
CA LYS A 49 -7.01 16.19 15.92
C LYS A 49 -6.92 17.62 15.39
N ARG A 50 -6.52 17.80 14.13
CA ARG A 50 -6.34 19.14 13.51
C ARG A 50 -7.61 19.96 13.59
N TRP A 51 -8.76 19.33 13.35
CA TRP A 51 -10.05 20.01 13.46
C TRP A 51 -10.38 20.41 14.91
N MET A 52 -10.12 19.53 15.88
CA MET A 52 -10.32 19.85 17.30
C MET A 52 -9.37 20.96 17.77
N GLU A 53 -8.10 20.95 17.37
CA GLU A 53 -7.13 22.00 17.67
C GLU A 53 -7.58 23.35 17.10
N ALA A 54 -8.04 23.36 15.85
CA ALA A 54 -8.59 24.56 15.21
C ALA A 54 -9.86 25.09 15.91
N CYS A 55 -10.69 24.22 16.48
CA CYS A 55 -11.89 24.64 17.21
C CYS A 55 -11.58 25.11 18.64
N LEU A 56 -10.59 24.51 19.30
CA LEU A 56 -10.29 24.74 20.71
C LEU A 56 -9.20 25.79 20.95
N ASP A 57 -8.40 26.11 19.92
CA ASP A 57 -7.21 26.97 20.02
C ASP A 57 -6.23 26.47 21.12
N GLU A 58 -6.12 25.15 21.25
CA GLU A 58 -5.25 24.46 22.20
C GLU A 58 -4.59 23.27 21.49
N GLU A 59 -3.33 22.98 21.81
CA GLU A 59 -2.58 21.84 21.27
C GLU A 59 -3.05 20.53 21.92
N LEU A 60 -3.45 19.57 21.09
CA LEU A 60 -3.89 18.25 21.50
C LEU A 60 -2.70 17.27 21.54
N PRO A 61 -2.81 16.16 22.30
CA PRO A 61 -1.79 15.12 22.32
C PRO A 61 -1.46 14.60 20.90
N PRO A 62 -0.26 14.01 20.70
CA PRO A 62 0.10 13.41 19.41
C PRO A 62 -0.92 12.33 19.01
N THR A 63 -1.06 12.10 17.71
CA THR A 63 -2.11 11.26 17.12
C THR A 63 -2.08 9.82 17.62
N THR A 64 -0.89 9.32 17.98
CA THR A 64 -0.68 8.02 18.63
C THR A 64 -1.28 7.93 20.04
N GLU A 65 -1.37 9.05 20.76
CA GLU A 65 -1.90 9.15 22.13
C GLU A 65 -3.26 9.84 22.18
N LEU A 66 -3.79 10.27 21.04
CA LEU A 66 -5.04 11.02 20.95
C LEU A 66 -6.21 10.26 21.55
N GLU A 67 -6.33 8.97 21.22
CA GLU A 67 -7.36 8.10 21.79
C GLU A 67 -7.34 8.10 23.32
N GLU A 68 -6.16 7.94 23.91
CA GLU A 68 -5.99 7.90 25.36
C GLU A 68 -6.28 9.28 25.98
N GLY A 69 -5.87 10.36 25.31
CA GLY A 69 -6.17 11.74 25.70
C GLY A 69 -7.66 12.09 25.66
N LEU A 70 -8.45 11.45 24.80
CA LEU A 70 -9.91 11.67 24.71
C LEU A 70 -10.71 10.93 25.79
N ARG A 71 -10.14 9.90 26.42
CA ARG A 71 -10.86 9.04 27.41
C ARG A 71 -11.35 9.78 28.63
N ASN A 72 -10.64 10.83 29.05
CA ASN A 72 -11.03 11.66 30.20
C ASN A 72 -12.18 12.64 29.87
N GLY A 73 -12.58 12.72 28.59
CA GLY A 73 -13.68 13.54 28.09
C GLY A 73 -13.47 15.05 28.19
N VAL A 74 -12.31 15.53 28.66
CA VAL A 74 -12.06 16.97 28.88
C VAL A 74 -12.08 17.72 27.55
N TYR A 75 -11.35 17.24 26.54
CA TYR A 75 -11.37 17.85 25.20
C TYR A 75 -12.75 17.77 24.54
N LEU A 76 -13.46 16.65 24.71
CA LEU A 76 -14.83 16.48 24.20
C LEU A 76 -15.79 17.49 24.84
N ALA A 77 -15.71 17.71 26.15
CA ALA A 77 -16.52 18.71 26.84
C ALA A 77 -16.17 20.13 26.43
N LYS A 78 -14.88 20.45 26.23
CA LYS A 78 -14.45 21.75 25.68
C LYS A 78 -15.02 21.97 24.28
N LEU A 79 -15.01 20.93 23.45
CA LEU A 79 -15.59 20.96 22.11
C LEU A 79 -17.11 21.16 22.18
N GLY A 80 -17.79 20.47 23.09
CA GLY A 80 -19.20 20.68 23.39
C GLY A 80 -19.52 22.13 23.77
N ASN A 81 -18.66 22.77 24.56
CA ASN A 81 -18.78 24.19 24.89
C ASN A 81 -18.56 25.11 23.67
N PHE A 82 -17.67 24.75 22.75
CA PHE A 82 -17.42 25.54 21.54
C PHE A 82 -18.69 25.70 20.69
N PHE A 83 -19.40 24.61 20.41
CA PHE A 83 -20.59 24.68 19.56
C PHE A 83 -21.91 24.88 20.33
N ALA A 84 -21.99 24.46 21.60
CA ALA A 84 -23.18 24.58 22.45
C ALA A 84 -22.82 25.10 23.88
N PRO A 85 -22.38 26.38 23.99
CA PRO A 85 -21.96 26.98 25.27
C PRO A 85 -23.10 27.12 26.30
N GLN A 86 -24.36 27.02 25.86
CA GLN A 86 -25.53 27.05 26.73
C GLN A 86 -25.75 25.73 27.49
N THR A 87 -25.36 24.60 26.87
CA THR A 87 -25.49 23.27 27.45
C THR A 87 -24.26 22.85 28.23
N VAL A 88 -23.06 23.13 27.70
CA VAL A 88 -21.79 22.77 28.36
C VAL A 88 -21.10 24.03 28.87
N SER A 89 -20.88 24.08 30.18
CA SER A 89 -20.17 25.20 30.81
C SER A 89 -18.75 24.80 31.14
N LEU A 90 -17.76 25.58 30.69
CA LEU A 90 -16.34 25.36 31.02
C LEU A 90 -16.05 25.22 32.53
N LYS A 91 -16.87 25.83 33.39
CA LYS A 91 -16.72 25.74 34.86
C LYS A 91 -17.19 24.42 35.45
N LYS A 92 -18.01 23.66 34.71
CA LYS A 92 -18.55 22.36 35.12
C LYS A 92 -17.74 21.19 34.58
N ILE A 93 -16.72 21.44 33.75
CA ILE A 93 -15.80 20.42 33.27
C ILE A 93 -14.93 19.95 34.44
N TYR A 94 -14.98 18.66 34.73
CA TYR A 94 -14.16 18.04 35.76
C TYR A 94 -12.72 17.87 35.26
N ASP A 95 -11.75 18.29 36.08
CA ASP A 95 -10.31 18.24 35.77
C ASP A 95 -9.96 18.92 34.44
N ARG A 96 -10.45 20.16 34.25
CA ARG A 96 -10.25 20.97 33.04
C ARG A 96 -8.78 21.08 32.62
N GLU A 97 -7.87 21.19 33.57
CA GLU A 97 -6.43 21.30 33.34
C GLU A 97 -5.72 19.92 33.25
N GLN A 98 -6.46 18.81 33.33
CA GLN A 98 -5.97 17.43 33.28
C GLN A 98 -4.88 17.11 34.33
N THR A 99 -4.81 17.89 35.41
CA THR A 99 -3.81 17.73 36.46
C THR A 99 -3.98 16.42 37.23
N ARG A 100 -5.23 16.01 37.49
CA ARG A 100 -5.51 14.75 38.18
C ARG A 100 -5.37 13.57 37.24
N TYR A 101 -5.72 13.74 35.97
CA TYR A 101 -5.50 12.71 34.95
C TYR A 101 -4.01 12.40 34.81
N LYS A 102 -3.14 13.41 34.70
CA LYS A 102 -1.68 13.22 34.64
C LYS A 102 -1.08 12.61 35.91
N ALA A 103 -1.65 12.90 37.08
CA ALA A 103 -1.12 12.44 38.37
C ALA A 103 -1.62 11.04 38.79
N THR A 104 -2.89 10.73 38.53
CA THR A 104 -3.58 9.54 39.08
C THR A 104 -4.32 8.70 38.04
N GLY A 105 -4.32 9.12 36.76
CA GLY A 105 -5.03 8.44 35.68
C GLY A 105 -6.53 8.72 35.64
N LEU A 106 -7.29 7.83 34.98
CA LEU A 106 -8.74 7.97 34.82
C LEU A 106 -9.48 7.88 36.16
N HIS A 107 -10.28 8.89 36.47
CA HIS A 107 -11.24 8.88 37.56
C HIS A 107 -12.68 8.80 37.04
N PHE A 108 -13.57 8.08 37.73
CA PHE A 108 -14.97 7.88 37.29
C PHE A 108 -15.70 9.20 36.98
N ARG A 109 -15.38 10.28 37.68
CA ARG A 109 -15.96 11.62 37.41
C ARG A 109 -15.66 12.17 36.02
N HIS A 110 -14.64 11.69 35.31
CA HIS A 110 -14.40 12.05 33.91
C HIS A 110 -15.54 11.63 32.97
N THR A 111 -16.34 10.62 33.35
CA THR A 111 -17.52 10.22 32.58
C THR A 111 -18.54 11.36 32.45
N ASP A 112 -18.60 12.28 33.42
CA ASP A 112 -19.48 13.44 33.37
C ASP A 112 -19.12 14.39 32.22
N ASN A 113 -17.81 14.53 31.92
CA ASN A 113 -17.35 15.34 30.78
C ASN A 113 -17.85 14.77 29.44
N VAL A 114 -17.79 13.44 29.28
CA VAL A 114 -18.31 12.74 28.10
C VAL A 114 -19.82 12.95 27.97
N ILE A 115 -20.56 12.81 29.06
CA ILE A 115 -22.01 13.02 29.07
C ILE A 115 -22.38 14.47 28.70
N GLN A 116 -21.62 15.46 29.20
CA GLN A 116 -21.81 16.86 28.83
C GLN A 116 -21.66 17.08 27.31
N TRP A 117 -20.65 16.46 26.70
CA TRP A 117 -20.47 16.50 25.24
C TRP A 117 -21.62 15.81 24.48
N LEU A 118 -22.06 14.62 24.90
CA LEU A 118 -23.21 13.94 24.28
C LEU A 118 -24.49 14.81 24.32
N ASN A 119 -24.73 15.50 25.43
CA ASN A 119 -25.86 16.43 25.56
C ASN A 119 -25.73 17.64 24.63
N ALA A 120 -24.52 18.16 24.45
CA ALA A 120 -24.24 19.25 23.51
C ALA A 120 -24.63 18.85 22.08
N MET A 121 -24.28 17.64 21.66
CA MET A 121 -24.58 17.12 20.32
C MET A 121 -26.09 16.95 20.10
N ALA A 122 -26.81 16.55 21.14
CA ALA A 122 -28.27 16.45 21.10
C ALA A 122 -28.94 17.80 20.86
N GLU A 123 -28.41 18.88 21.42
CA GLU A 123 -28.91 20.24 21.15
C GLU A 123 -28.69 20.66 19.69
N LYS A 124 -27.58 20.26 19.07
CA LYS A 124 -27.30 20.55 17.65
C LYS A 124 -28.09 19.69 16.67
N GLY A 125 -28.81 18.69 17.16
CA GLY A 125 -29.66 17.84 16.32
C GLY A 125 -28.89 16.77 15.54
N LEU A 126 -27.67 16.41 15.96
CA LEU A 126 -26.96 15.27 15.38
C LEU A 126 -27.77 13.97 15.68
N PRO A 127 -28.06 13.10 14.70
CA PRO A 127 -28.82 11.88 14.98
C PRO A 127 -28.11 10.93 15.94
N LYS A 128 -28.87 10.27 16.84
CA LYS A 128 -28.31 9.35 17.85
C LYS A 128 -27.56 8.15 17.30
N ILE A 129 -27.69 7.83 16.00
CA ILE A 129 -26.94 6.76 15.33
C ILE A 129 -25.42 7.00 15.40
N PHE A 130 -25.00 8.26 15.38
CA PHE A 130 -23.60 8.65 15.43
C PHE A 130 -23.02 8.64 16.86
N TYR A 131 -23.87 8.58 17.89
CA TYR A 131 -23.42 8.81 19.26
C TYR A 131 -22.68 7.58 19.79
N PRO A 132 -21.46 7.73 20.32
CA PRO A 132 -20.83 6.69 21.10
C PRO A 132 -21.49 6.55 22.47
N GLU A 133 -21.36 5.39 23.10
CA GLU A 133 -21.71 5.21 24.49
C GLU A 133 -20.58 5.73 25.40
N THR A 134 -20.89 6.13 26.63
CA THR A 134 -19.87 6.60 27.58
C THR A 134 -18.78 5.54 27.83
N THR A 135 -19.14 4.26 27.81
CA THR A 135 -18.20 3.14 27.93
C THR A 135 -17.33 2.93 26.69
N ASP A 136 -17.80 3.33 25.50
CA ASP A 136 -17.02 3.25 24.26
C ASP A 136 -15.75 4.11 24.37
N ILE A 137 -15.86 5.26 25.05
CA ILE A 137 -14.79 6.23 25.27
C ILE A 137 -14.03 5.94 26.57
N TYR A 138 -14.73 5.90 27.71
CA TYR A 138 -14.09 5.80 29.03
C TYR A 138 -13.34 4.47 29.22
N ASP A 139 -13.97 3.35 28.85
CA ASP A 139 -13.36 2.02 28.94
C ASP A 139 -12.58 1.64 27.66
N ARG A 140 -12.49 2.54 26.67
CA ARG A 140 -11.87 2.31 25.36
C ARG A 140 -12.45 1.09 24.62
N LYS A 141 -13.74 0.79 24.81
CA LYS A 141 -14.39 -0.36 24.14
C LYS A 141 -14.58 -0.14 22.64
N ASN A 142 -14.76 1.11 22.21
CA ASN A 142 -14.97 1.45 20.81
C ASN A 142 -14.62 2.92 20.55
N MET A 143 -13.33 3.26 20.74
CA MET A 143 -12.83 4.59 20.43
C MET A 143 -13.03 5.02 18.97
N PRO A 144 -12.94 4.13 17.95
CA PRO A 144 -13.22 4.51 16.56
C PRO A 144 -14.60 5.16 16.36
N ARG A 145 -15.61 4.70 17.10
CA ARG A 145 -16.95 5.30 17.08
C ARG A 145 -16.96 6.75 17.58
N CYS A 146 -16.11 7.08 18.55
CA CYS A 146 -15.92 8.45 19.02
C CYS A 146 -15.31 9.34 17.92
N ILE A 147 -14.26 8.86 17.25
CA ILE A 147 -13.59 9.58 16.16
C ILE A 147 -14.55 9.81 14.99
N TYR A 148 -15.34 8.80 14.63
CA TYR A 148 -16.38 8.93 13.62
C TYR A 148 -17.44 9.98 14.01
N CYS A 149 -17.85 10.00 15.28
CA CYS A 149 -18.76 11.02 15.77
C CYS A 149 -18.18 12.44 15.66
N ILE A 150 -16.87 12.60 15.88
CA ILE A 150 -16.15 13.88 15.71
C ILE A 150 -16.16 14.32 14.24
N HIS A 151 -15.93 13.41 13.30
CA HIS A 151 -16.03 13.70 11.87
C HIS A 151 -17.44 14.11 11.44
N ALA A 152 -18.46 13.41 11.94
CA ALA A 152 -19.85 13.81 11.72
C ALA A 152 -20.12 15.23 12.26
N LEU A 153 -19.57 15.58 13.42
CA LEU A 153 -19.67 16.94 13.97
C LEU A 153 -18.94 17.99 13.14
N ARG A 154 -17.76 17.68 12.60
CA ARG A 154 -17.03 18.56 11.68
C ARG A 154 -17.88 18.93 10.49
N TRP A 155 -18.53 17.94 9.87
CA TRP A 155 -19.37 18.15 8.70
C TRP A 155 -20.63 18.97 9.03
N VAL A 156 -21.30 18.65 10.15
CA VAL A 156 -22.42 19.47 10.67
C VAL A 156 -22.00 20.92 10.93
N SER A 157 -20.81 21.12 11.48
CA SER A 157 -20.29 22.45 11.78
C SER A 157 -19.95 23.23 10.52
N ALA A 158 -19.42 22.56 9.48
CA ALA A 158 -19.14 23.15 8.17
C ALA A 158 -20.41 23.59 7.42
N LEU A 159 -21.50 22.84 7.55
CA LEU A 159 -22.78 23.20 6.94
C LEU A 159 -23.51 24.35 7.64
N THR A 160 -23.28 24.55 8.93
CA THR A 160 -24.11 25.44 9.76
C THR A 160 -23.48 26.81 10.05
N ASP A 161 -22.35 27.13 9.42
CA ASP A 161 -21.58 28.40 9.52
C ASP A 161 -21.85 29.13 10.84
N CYS A 162 -21.34 28.56 11.94
CA CYS A 162 -21.38 29.09 13.30
C CYS A 162 -22.68 29.83 13.72
N GLY A 163 -23.85 29.34 13.30
CA GLY A 163 -25.08 30.14 13.33
C GLY A 163 -26.37 29.37 13.60
N GLY A 164 -26.36 28.47 14.60
CA GLY A 164 -27.56 28.10 15.37
C GLY A 164 -28.78 27.52 14.63
N ARG A 165 -28.67 27.08 13.37
CA ARG A 165 -29.74 26.34 12.69
C ARG A 165 -29.54 24.84 12.91
N GLY A 166 -30.59 24.18 13.42
CA GLY A 166 -30.64 22.72 13.50
C GLY A 166 -30.77 22.11 12.11
N LEU A 167 -30.21 20.91 11.93
CA LEU A 167 -30.18 20.20 10.65
C LEU A 167 -31.59 19.79 10.19
N THR A 168 -31.87 20.01 8.92
CA THR A 168 -33.07 19.51 8.23
C THR A 168 -32.93 18.03 7.88
N LYS A 169 -34.06 17.35 7.60
CA LYS A 169 -34.04 15.92 7.23
C LYS A 169 -33.34 15.66 5.90
N GLU A 170 -33.42 16.60 4.95
CA GLU A 170 -32.67 16.50 3.70
C GLU A 170 -31.15 16.65 3.93
N GLU A 171 -30.71 17.55 4.82
CA GLU A 171 -29.29 17.70 5.18
C GLU A 171 -28.75 16.48 5.92
N ILE A 172 -29.55 15.82 6.75
CA ILE A 172 -29.18 14.55 7.40
C ILE A 172 -29.06 13.40 6.38
N ASN A 173 -29.93 13.37 5.37
CA ASN A 173 -29.87 12.34 4.33
C ASN A 173 -28.73 12.59 3.34
N ASN A 174 -28.42 13.86 3.04
CA ASN A 174 -27.21 14.24 2.32
C ASN A 174 -25.95 13.95 3.15
N MET A 175 -25.95 14.17 4.47
CA MET A 175 -24.85 13.76 5.35
C MET A 175 -24.60 12.27 5.23
N LYS A 176 -25.67 11.48 5.35
CA LYS A 176 -25.59 10.03 5.25
C LYS A 176 -25.11 9.59 3.86
N SER A 177 -25.63 10.21 2.79
CA SER A 177 -25.26 9.88 1.40
C SER A 177 -23.86 10.38 1.01
N GLU A 178 -23.40 11.51 1.54
CA GLU A 178 -22.04 12.01 1.33
C GLU A 178 -21.06 11.12 2.09
N LEU A 179 -21.36 10.74 3.35
CA LEU A 179 -20.55 9.76 4.07
C LEU A 179 -20.53 8.37 3.39
N GLU A 180 -21.62 7.95 2.75
CA GLU A 180 -21.66 6.73 1.92
C GLU A 180 -20.93 6.90 0.56
N LYS A 181 -20.83 8.14 0.03
CA LYS A 181 -20.08 8.46 -1.20
C LYS A 181 -18.58 8.57 -0.97
N TYR A 182 -18.14 9.16 0.14
CA TYR A 182 -16.74 9.22 0.63
C TYR A 182 -16.17 7.83 1.04
N GLY A 183 -16.76 6.72 0.57
CA GLY A 183 -16.26 5.36 0.81
C GLY A 183 -16.43 4.82 2.24
N ILE A 184 -17.08 5.53 3.16
CA ILE A 184 -17.19 5.11 4.57
C ILE A 184 -18.33 4.10 4.74
N GLN A 185 -18.14 2.86 4.28
CA GLN A 185 -18.95 1.73 4.73
C GLN A 185 -18.71 1.54 6.23
N MET A 186 -19.77 1.50 7.06
CA MET A 186 -19.63 1.19 8.49
C MET A 186 -19.08 -0.24 8.64
N PRO A 187 -17.79 -0.46 8.99
CA PRO A 187 -17.29 -1.77 9.33
C PRO A 187 -17.81 -2.12 10.73
N THR A 188 -17.87 -3.40 11.06
CA THR A 188 -18.09 -3.85 12.44
C THR A 188 -16.88 -3.46 13.31
N PHE A 189 -16.89 -2.24 13.86
CA PHE A 189 -15.79 -1.60 14.58
C PHE A 189 -15.33 -2.29 15.88
N SER A 190 -16.03 -3.35 16.33
CA SER A 190 -15.61 -4.17 17.48
C SER A 190 -14.30 -4.93 17.24
N LYS A 191 -13.86 -5.13 15.99
CA LYS A 191 -12.60 -5.80 15.66
C LYS A 191 -11.41 -4.82 15.58
N ILE A 192 -11.60 -3.63 15.02
CA ILE A 192 -10.52 -2.66 14.73
C ILE A 192 -9.91 -2.06 16.01
N GLY A 193 -10.75 -1.71 17.00
CA GLY A 193 -10.26 -1.20 18.29
C GLY A 193 -9.48 -2.22 19.13
N GLY A 194 -9.63 -3.52 18.85
CA GLY A 194 -8.83 -4.59 19.45
C GLY A 194 -7.54 -4.90 18.71
N ILE A 195 -7.50 -4.65 17.39
CA ILE A 195 -6.37 -4.96 16.50
C ILE A 195 -5.24 -3.92 16.64
N LEU A 196 -5.56 -2.62 16.69
CA LEU A 196 -4.55 -1.55 16.86
C LEU A 196 -3.80 -1.61 18.20
N ALA A 197 -4.41 -2.22 19.23
CA ALA A 197 -3.78 -2.36 20.55
C ALA A 197 -2.92 -3.63 20.67
N ASN A 198 -3.08 -4.61 19.77
CA ASN A 198 -2.41 -5.91 19.86
C ASN A 198 -1.50 -6.26 18.67
N GLU A 199 -1.70 -5.71 17.47
CA GLU A 199 -1.09 -6.23 16.23
C GLU A 199 -0.24 -5.22 15.44
N LEU A 200 -0.40 -3.91 15.59
CA LEU A 200 0.56 -2.94 15.04
C LEU A 200 1.65 -2.69 16.09
N SER A 201 2.88 -3.07 15.80
CA SER A 201 4.00 -2.70 16.67
C SER A 201 4.08 -1.17 16.77
N VAL A 202 4.37 -0.66 17.96
CA VAL A 202 4.49 0.80 18.24
C VAL A 202 5.44 1.50 17.26
N ASP A 203 6.36 0.75 16.65
CA ASP A 203 7.39 1.23 15.75
C ASP A 203 6.86 1.58 14.34
N GLU A 204 5.81 0.90 13.85
CA GLU A 204 5.27 1.12 12.50
C GLU A 204 4.35 2.36 12.43
N ALA A 205 3.53 2.58 13.47
CA ALA A 205 2.76 3.81 13.61
C ALA A 205 3.67 5.05 13.75
N ALA A 206 4.80 4.90 14.43
CA ALA A 206 5.80 5.95 14.58
C ALA A 206 6.48 6.29 13.24
N LEU A 207 6.70 5.29 12.38
CA LEU A 207 7.24 5.46 11.03
C LEU A 207 6.33 6.30 10.14
N HIS A 208 5.04 5.95 10.06
CA HIS A 208 4.07 6.70 9.26
C HIS A 208 3.94 8.16 9.73
N ALA A 209 3.91 8.41 11.05
CA ALA A 209 3.88 9.77 11.59
C ALA A 209 5.12 10.59 11.20
N ALA A 210 6.29 9.96 11.18
CA ALA A 210 7.53 10.63 10.80
C ALA A 210 7.56 11.00 9.30
N VAL A 211 7.03 10.15 8.42
CA VAL A 211 6.91 10.42 6.98
C VAL A 211 5.96 11.58 6.68
N ILE A 212 4.84 11.66 7.40
CA ILE A 212 3.89 12.78 7.28
C ILE A 212 4.56 14.08 7.72
N ALA A 213 5.27 14.07 8.86
CA ALA A 213 5.99 15.24 9.35
C ALA A 213 7.04 15.75 8.35
N ILE A 214 7.73 14.86 7.63
CA ILE A 214 8.67 15.24 6.57
C ILE A 214 7.95 15.92 5.40
N ASN A 215 6.83 15.35 4.95
CA ASN A 215 6.04 15.93 3.86
C ASN A 215 5.49 17.32 4.20
N GLU A 216 5.09 17.54 5.44
CA GLU A 216 4.64 18.84 5.93
C GLU A 216 5.81 19.83 6.03
N ALA A 217 6.97 19.39 6.49
CA ALA A 217 8.17 20.21 6.53
C ALA A 217 8.66 20.62 5.13
N ILE A 218 8.41 19.80 4.10
CA ILE A 218 8.64 20.15 2.69
C ILE A 218 7.68 21.29 2.26
N ASP A 219 6.40 21.20 2.63
CA ASP A 219 5.40 22.24 2.27
C ASP A 219 5.65 23.58 2.95
N GLN A 220 6.22 23.56 4.16
CA GLN A 220 6.61 24.77 4.88
C GLN A 220 7.75 25.54 4.20
N GLY A 221 8.49 24.90 3.28
CA GLY A 221 9.52 25.56 2.47
C GLY A 221 10.79 25.96 3.24
N VAL A 222 11.03 25.35 4.41
CA VAL A 222 12.20 25.65 5.26
C VAL A 222 13.17 24.46 5.22
N PRO A 223 14.33 24.56 4.55
CA PRO A 223 15.27 23.46 4.40
C PRO A 223 15.77 22.86 5.72
N GLU A 224 16.04 23.70 6.71
CA GLU A 224 16.45 23.26 8.05
C GLU A 224 15.32 22.54 8.78
N GLY A 225 14.07 22.94 8.56
CA GLY A 225 12.88 22.28 9.10
C GLY A 225 12.66 20.90 8.46
N THR A 226 12.84 20.80 7.14
CA THR A 226 12.78 19.52 6.43
C THR A 226 13.86 18.55 6.92
N LEU A 227 15.10 19.02 7.05
CA LEU A 227 16.18 18.17 7.58
C LEU A 227 15.90 17.73 9.02
N ALA A 228 15.38 18.63 9.87
CA ALA A 228 15.03 18.28 11.25
C ALA A 228 13.93 17.20 11.32
N ALA A 229 12.92 17.27 10.43
CA ALA A 229 11.91 16.23 10.30
C ALA A 229 12.50 14.90 9.79
N MET A 230 13.44 14.96 8.85
CA MET A 230 14.13 13.78 8.31
C MET A 230 15.05 13.11 9.33
N GLN A 231 15.62 13.87 10.27
CA GLN A 231 16.45 13.35 11.36
C GLN A 231 15.64 12.61 12.44
N ASN A 232 14.31 12.56 12.34
CA ASN A 232 13.48 11.80 13.25
C ASN A 232 13.88 10.32 13.22
N PRO A 233 14.29 9.71 14.35
CA PRO A 233 14.68 8.30 14.41
C PRO A 233 13.61 7.35 13.89
N ASN A 234 12.35 7.73 14.06
CA ASN A 234 11.20 6.95 13.62
C ASN A 234 11.02 6.98 12.10
N ALA A 235 11.60 7.95 11.38
CA ALA A 235 11.55 7.99 9.91
C ALA A 235 12.40 6.89 9.24
N MET A 236 13.28 6.23 10.01
CA MET A 236 14.18 5.18 9.54
C MET A 236 15.02 5.57 8.31
N LEU A 237 15.31 6.87 8.16
CA LEU A 237 16.14 7.38 7.08
C LEU A 237 17.63 7.18 7.41
N VAL A 238 18.38 6.70 6.43
CA VAL A 238 19.82 6.45 6.54
C VAL A 238 20.60 7.39 5.62
N GLN A 239 21.88 7.58 5.94
CA GLN A 239 22.82 8.37 5.13
C GLN A 239 22.51 9.88 5.04
N LEU A 240 21.82 10.45 6.03
CA LEU A 240 21.59 11.89 6.07
C LEU A 240 22.89 12.65 6.34
N ASP A 241 23.23 13.58 5.45
CA ASP A 241 24.31 14.57 5.63
C ASP A 241 23.71 15.93 6.04
N PRO A 242 23.93 16.38 7.29
CA PRO A 242 23.43 17.68 7.76
C PRO A 242 23.91 18.87 6.92
N SER A 243 25.01 18.71 6.16
CA SER A 243 25.59 19.75 5.30
C SER A 243 24.79 19.96 4.00
N SER A 244 23.94 19.00 3.64
CA SER A 244 23.21 18.94 2.37
C SER A 244 21.71 19.29 2.53
N ALA A 245 21.33 19.97 3.62
CA ALA A 245 19.94 20.32 3.98
C ALA A 245 19.15 20.98 2.83
N SER A 246 19.75 22.00 2.18
CA SER A 246 19.13 22.71 1.04
C SER A 246 18.91 21.79 -0.15
N GLN A 247 19.86 20.90 -0.44
CA GLN A 247 19.78 20.01 -1.60
C GLN A 247 18.74 18.92 -1.40
N TYR A 248 18.60 18.39 -0.18
CA TYR A 248 17.51 17.46 0.14
C TYR A 248 16.15 18.13 0.03
N HIS A 249 16.01 19.33 0.58
CA HIS A 249 14.75 20.07 0.51
C HIS A 249 14.33 20.35 -0.94
N ASP A 250 15.22 20.90 -1.77
CA ASP A 250 14.93 21.23 -3.16
C ASP A 250 14.54 19.99 -3.98
N THR A 251 15.25 18.88 -3.75
CA THR A 251 15.01 17.61 -4.46
C THR A 251 13.68 16.98 -4.06
N LEU A 252 13.39 16.93 -2.75
CA LEU A 252 12.13 16.40 -2.24
C LEU A 252 10.93 17.28 -2.62
N TYR A 253 11.10 18.61 -2.63
CA TYR A 253 10.08 19.54 -3.08
C TYR A 253 9.73 19.33 -4.56
N ARG A 254 10.75 19.15 -5.42
CA ARG A 254 10.53 18.82 -6.84
C ARG A 254 9.85 17.46 -7.02
N ALA A 255 10.34 16.42 -6.34
CA ALA A 255 9.77 15.07 -6.42
C ALA A 255 8.30 15.05 -6.00
N LYS A 256 7.95 15.78 -4.93
CA LYS A 256 6.56 15.95 -4.49
C LYS A 256 5.73 16.67 -5.55
N GLY A 257 6.24 17.75 -6.14
CA GLY A 257 5.56 18.48 -7.22
C GLY A 257 5.29 17.63 -8.45
N GLU A 258 6.24 16.79 -8.86
CA GLU A 258 6.09 15.84 -9.97
C GLU A 258 5.03 14.77 -9.67
N LYS A 259 5.01 14.27 -8.43
CA LYS A 259 4.00 13.31 -7.97
C LYS A 259 2.59 13.90 -7.98
N VAL A 260 2.43 15.11 -7.44
CA VAL A 260 1.17 15.88 -7.49
C VAL A 260 0.73 16.14 -8.93
N ALA A 261 1.64 16.53 -9.81
CA ALA A 261 1.33 16.75 -11.23
C ALA A 261 0.91 15.47 -11.95
N SER A 262 1.54 14.35 -11.61
CA SER A 262 1.22 13.02 -12.17
C SER A 262 -0.14 12.53 -11.69
N SER A 263 -0.46 12.72 -10.41
CA SER A 263 -1.79 12.44 -9.84
C SER A 263 -2.88 13.31 -10.51
N ARG A 264 -2.64 14.61 -10.71
CA ARG A 264 -3.59 15.51 -11.37
C ARG A 264 -3.86 15.18 -12.84
N LYS A 265 -2.86 14.68 -13.58
CA LYS A 265 -3.04 14.22 -14.97
C LYS A 265 -3.85 12.92 -15.06
N ARG A 266 -3.74 12.03 -14.06
CA ARG A 266 -4.58 10.83 -13.96
C ARG A 266 -6.06 11.19 -13.75
N MET A 267 -6.35 12.27 -13.03
CA MET A 267 -7.71 12.76 -12.73
C MET A 267 -8.49 13.35 -13.92
N GLU A 268 -7.85 13.77 -15.01
CA GLU A 268 -8.58 14.25 -16.20
C GLU A 268 -9.32 13.11 -16.93
N ASN A 269 -8.99 11.84 -16.61
CA ASN A 269 -9.50 10.63 -17.28
C ASN A 269 -10.35 9.70 -16.39
N SER A 270 -10.54 9.97 -15.08
CA SER A 270 -11.37 9.11 -14.20
C SER A 270 -12.22 9.90 -13.21
N GLU A 271 -13.43 9.41 -12.91
CA GLU A 271 -14.36 9.97 -11.91
C GLU A 271 -14.02 9.57 -10.46
N THR A 272 -12.86 8.97 -10.21
CA THR A 272 -12.43 8.48 -8.89
C THR A 272 -12.00 9.64 -7.98
N GLU A 273 -12.47 9.59 -6.73
CA GLU A 273 -12.24 10.59 -5.69
C GLU A 273 -10.75 10.84 -5.42
N ARG A 274 -10.42 12.07 -5.00
CA ARG A 274 -9.06 12.50 -4.63
C ARG A 274 -8.56 11.70 -3.43
N ASP A 275 -7.64 10.76 -3.63
CA ASP A 275 -6.81 10.27 -2.53
C ASP A 275 -5.78 11.34 -2.18
N ILE A 276 -5.87 11.88 -0.97
CA ILE A 276 -5.01 12.96 -0.46
C ILE A 276 -3.54 12.45 -0.35
N TYR A 277 -3.33 11.14 -0.33
CA TYR A 277 -2.03 10.49 -0.19
C TYR A 277 -1.28 10.27 -1.51
N ASP A 278 -1.95 10.40 -2.66
CA ASP A 278 -1.29 10.47 -3.96
C ASP A 278 -0.38 11.70 -4.07
N GLU A 279 -0.61 12.72 -3.26
CA GLU A 279 0.16 13.97 -3.24
C GLU A 279 1.36 13.93 -2.27
N LEU A 280 1.50 12.89 -1.43
CA LEU A 280 2.57 12.76 -0.44
C LEU A 280 3.68 11.79 -0.88
N LEU A 281 4.93 12.08 -0.49
CA LEU A 281 6.05 11.16 -0.68
C LEU A 281 6.03 10.06 0.40
N THR A 282 6.26 8.82 -0.02
CA THR A 282 6.45 7.65 0.85
C THR A 282 7.86 7.64 1.43
N GLN A 283 8.08 6.82 2.47
CA GLN A 283 9.42 6.63 3.06
C GLN A 283 10.45 6.19 2.01
N ALA A 284 10.08 5.28 1.11
CA ALA A 284 10.97 4.75 0.07
C ALA A 284 11.35 5.83 -0.94
N GLU A 285 10.39 6.67 -1.36
CA GLU A 285 10.65 7.81 -2.25
C GLU A 285 11.56 8.84 -1.57
N ILE A 286 11.32 9.15 -0.30
CA ILE A 286 12.17 10.08 0.47
C ILE A 286 13.60 9.52 0.57
N GLN A 287 13.77 8.24 0.90
CA GLN A 287 15.07 7.61 0.99
C GLN A 287 15.79 7.54 -0.37
N GLY A 288 15.05 7.27 -1.46
CA GLY A 288 15.59 7.26 -2.82
C GLY A 288 16.14 8.63 -3.24
N ASN A 289 15.41 9.71 -2.92
CA ASN A 289 15.86 11.09 -3.17
C ASN A 289 17.07 11.47 -2.31
N VAL A 290 17.11 11.06 -1.04
CA VAL A 290 18.29 11.24 -0.16
C VAL A 290 19.52 10.56 -0.76
N ASN A 291 19.37 9.32 -1.24
CA ASN A 291 20.47 8.57 -1.86
C ASN A 291 20.96 9.25 -3.14
N SER A 292 20.04 9.79 -3.95
CA SER A 292 20.36 10.55 -5.17
C SER A 292 21.19 11.80 -4.85
N VAL A 293 20.74 12.64 -3.90
CA VAL A 293 21.50 13.83 -3.48
C VAL A 293 22.88 13.46 -2.91
N ASN A 294 22.96 12.38 -2.14
CA ASN A 294 24.23 11.89 -1.59
C ASN A 294 25.21 11.40 -2.65
N SER A 295 24.69 10.84 -3.75
CA SER A 295 25.48 10.40 -4.90
C SER A 295 25.98 11.57 -5.76
N GLU A 296 25.25 12.69 -5.77
CA GLU A 296 25.61 13.92 -6.48
C GLU A 296 26.51 14.85 -5.66
N SER A 297 26.56 14.68 -4.33
CA SER A 297 27.38 15.51 -3.46
C SER A 297 28.89 15.28 -3.71
N PRO A 298 29.69 16.35 -3.92
CA PRO A 298 31.10 16.24 -4.33
C PRO A 298 32.02 15.49 -3.35
N ALA A 299 31.56 15.31 -2.10
CA ALA A 299 32.28 14.56 -1.07
C ALA A 299 32.25 13.03 -1.29
N SER A 300 31.22 12.49 -1.96
CA SER A 300 31.05 11.05 -2.19
C SER A 300 31.46 10.63 -3.61
N ALA A 301 31.27 11.50 -4.61
CA ALA A 301 31.46 11.17 -6.02
C ALA A 301 32.91 11.37 -6.54
N SER A 302 33.72 12.24 -5.92
CA SER A 302 35.03 12.60 -6.51
C SER A 302 36.17 11.61 -6.23
N GLY A 303 35.99 10.67 -5.28
CA GLY A 303 37.01 9.66 -4.96
C GLY A 303 36.95 8.43 -5.87
N GLY A 304 35.82 7.73 -5.88
CA GLY A 304 35.67 6.43 -6.54
C GLY A 304 35.59 6.51 -8.06
N SER A 305 34.75 7.40 -8.60
CA SER A 305 34.51 7.54 -10.04
C SER A 305 35.72 8.10 -10.78
N HIS A 306 36.45 9.04 -10.18
CA HIS A 306 37.72 9.54 -10.72
C HIS A 306 38.86 8.51 -10.58
N ALA A 307 38.87 7.72 -9.50
CA ALA A 307 39.85 6.64 -9.33
C ALA A 307 39.69 5.53 -10.38
N LEU A 308 38.43 5.13 -10.67
CA LEU A 308 38.07 4.18 -11.73
C LEU A 308 38.51 4.64 -13.12
N LEU A 309 38.32 5.93 -13.44
CA LEU A 309 38.79 6.55 -14.69
C LEU A 309 40.32 6.67 -14.76
N SER A 310 40.98 6.85 -13.63
CA SER A 310 42.45 6.98 -13.57
C SER A 310 43.20 5.65 -13.63
N GLY A 311 42.51 4.52 -13.47
CA GLY A 311 43.12 3.17 -13.43
C GLY A 311 44.04 2.93 -12.23
N ASP A 312 43.96 3.77 -11.20
CA ASP A 312 44.85 3.74 -10.04
C ASP A 312 44.29 2.82 -8.94
N GLU A 313 44.84 1.61 -8.86
CA GLU A 313 44.43 0.53 -7.94
C GLU A 313 44.41 0.98 -6.46
N ASN A 314 45.30 1.89 -6.07
CA ASN A 314 45.39 2.34 -4.68
C ASN A 314 44.35 3.39 -4.33
N LYS A 315 44.06 4.32 -5.25
CA LYS A 315 43.02 5.34 -5.04
C LYS A 315 41.63 4.73 -5.02
N LEU A 316 41.38 3.71 -5.86
CA LEU A 316 40.12 2.99 -5.85
C LEU A 316 39.94 2.24 -4.53
N TYR A 317 40.98 1.57 -4.05
CA TYR A 317 40.92 0.87 -2.77
C TYR A 317 40.69 1.81 -1.59
N ASP A 318 41.35 2.97 -1.56
CA ASP A 318 41.15 3.98 -0.52
C ASP A 318 39.74 4.59 -0.58
N ALA A 319 39.18 4.77 -1.78
CA ALA A 319 37.79 5.20 -1.98
C ALA A 319 36.79 4.14 -1.50
N LEU A 320 36.97 2.87 -1.86
CA LEU A 320 36.12 1.75 -1.41
C LEU A 320 36.19 1.58 0.13
N LYS A 321 37.37 1.81 0.72
CA LYS A 321 37.56 1.81 2.17
C LYS A 321 36.86 3.00 2.85
N ALA A 322 36.89 4.18 2.23
CA ALA A 322 36.17 5.37 2.72
C ALA A 322 34.65 5.16 2.69
N MET A 323 34.14 4.39 1.72
CA MET A 323 32.74 3.97 1.62
C MET A 323 32.33 2.86 2.62
N ARG A 324 33.22 2.49 3.55
CA ARG A 324 32.98 1.50 4.62
C ARG A 324 32.56 0.10 4.13
N ILE A 325 32.93 -0.28 2.91
CA ILE A 325 32.71 -1.64 2.42
C ILE A 325 33.53 -2.61 3.29
N GLN A 326 32.86 -3.60 3.88
CA GLN A 326 33.49 -4.60 4.74
C GLN A 326 34.16 -5.69 3.89
N ASN A 327 35.21 -6.33 4.43
CA ASN A 327 35.99 -7.40 3.77
C ASN A 327 36.81 -7.00 2.52
N LEU A 328 37.29 -5.75 2.47
CA LEU A 328 38.26 -5.34 1.46
C LEU A 328 39.65 -5.92 1.78
N GLU A 329 40.16 -6.75 0.87
CA GLU A 329 41.46 -7.39 0.98
C GLU A 329 42.52 -6.60 0.16
N PRO A 330 43.62 -6.12 0.76
CA PRO A 330 44.62 -5.28 0.08
C PRO A 330 45.33 -5.98 -1.09
N GLN A 331 45.32 -7.31 -1.09
CA GLN A 331 45.91 -8.15 -2.13
C GLN A 331 45.04 -8.24 -3.41
N ASN A 332 43.77 -7.85 -3.33
CA ASN A 332 42.80 -7.99 -4.42
C ASN A 332 42.49 -6.67 -5.14
N LYS A 333 43.28 -5.61 -4.90
CA LYS A 333 43.07 -4.27 -5.48
C LYS A 333 42.89 -4.27 -7.00
N GLY A 334 43.78 -4.94 -7.71
CA GLY A 334 43.72 -5.04 -9.17
C GLY A 334 42.53 -5.88 -9.68
N TRP A 335 42.01 -6.81 -8.87
CA TRP A 335 40.81 -7.56 -9.21
C TRP A 335 39.55 -6.69 -9.07
N TYR A 336 39.44 -5.91 -7.99
CA TYR A 336 38.33 -4.97 -7.78
C TYR A 336 38.25 -3.94 -8.91
N LEU A 337 39.39 -3.41 -9.34
CA LEU A 337 39.46 -2.46 -10.45
C LEU A 337 38.95 -3.07 -11.76
N LYS A 338 39.41 -4.27 -12.11
CA LYS A 338 39.01 -4.96 -13.34
C LYS A 338 37.52 -5.32 -13.36
N GLN A 339 36.99 -5.78 -12.22
CA GLN A 339 35.59 -6.17 -12.12
C GLN A 339 34.66 -4.96 -12.28
N LEU A 340 34.97 -3.84 -11.62
CA LEU A 340 34.17 -2.61 -11.71
C LEU A 340 34.31 -1.90 -13.07
N GLN A 341 35.43 -2.06 -13.77
CA GLN A 341 35.58 -1.61 -15.15
C GLN A 341 34.74 -2.45 -16.11
N ALA A 342 34.70 -3.78 -15.93
CA ALA A 342 33.90 -4.68 -16.74
C ALA A 342 32.38 -4.45 -16.56
N ASP A 343 31.92 -4.21 -15.33
CA ASP A 343 30.50 -3.91 -15.05
C ASP A 343 30.07 -2.54 -15.60
N ARG A 344 31.01 -1.59 -15.72
CA ARG A 344 30.72 -0.31 -16.39
C ARG A 344 30.61 -0.48 -17.91
N GLU A 345 31.52 -1.24 -18.51
CA GLU A 345 31.47 -1.53 -19.95
C GLU A 345 30.20 -2.29 -20.33
N SER A 346 29.64 -3.10 -19.42
CA SER A 346 28.33 -3.75 -19.62
C SER A 346 27.15 -2.79 -19.46
N GLN A 347 27.24 -1.79 -18.57
CA GLN A 347 26.21 -0.74 -18.44
C GLN A 347 26.21 0.28 -19.60
N ASP A 348 27.37 0.63 -20.16
CA ASP A 348 27.47 1.54 -21.32
C ASP A 348 26.88 0.93 -22.60
N LEU A 349 26.74 -0.41 -22.67
CA LEU A 349 26.01 -1.11 -23.74
C LEU A 349 24.48 -1.03 -23.58
N ILE A 350 23.98 -0.68 -22.39
CA ILE A 350 22.53 -0.58 -22.10
C ILE A 350 22.00 0.84 -22.37
N GLN A 351 22.87 1.87 -22.41
CA GLN A 351 22.47 3.28 -22.65
C GLN A 351 22.54 3.74 -24.12
N GLY A 352 22.96 2.88 -25.05
CA GLY A 352 23.17 3.22 -26.46
C GLY A 352 22.07 2.76 -27.42
N GLY A 353 20.80 3.09 -27.17
CA GLY A 353 19.73 2.76 -28.13
C GLY A 353 18.35 3.21 -27.71
N VAL A 354 18.00 4.45 -28.02
CA VAL A 354 16.61 4.90 -28.13
C VAL A 354 16.16 4.64 -29.57
N PRO A 355 15.12 3.82 -29.83
CA PRO A 355 14.38 3.91 -31.09
C PRO A 355 13.14 4.77 -30.88
N GLU A 356 13.25 5.98 -31.42
CA GLU A 356 12.24 6.73 -32.16
C GLU A 356 10.94 5.95 -32.47
N GLU A 357 9.80 6.53 -32.09
CA GLU A 357 8.43 6.11 -32.44
C GLU A 357 8.30 5.71 -33.92
N ARG A 358 7.65 4.58 -34.20
CA ARG A 358 6.89 4.34 -35.45
C ARG A 358 5.85 3.21 -35.27
N PRO A 359 4.74 3.26 -36.05
CA PRO A 359 3.42 2.75 -35.67
C PRO A 359 3.18 1.27 -36.01
N GLU A 360 2.28 0.66 -35.24
CA GLU A 360 1.37 -0.44 -35.59
C GLU A 360 1.87 -1.48 -36.62
N GLU A 361 2.51 -2.56 -36.14
CA GLU A 361 2.47 -3.86 -36.82
C GLU A 361 2.07 -4.93 -35.80
N GLU A 362 1.00 -5.68 -36.10
CA GLU A 362 0.52 -6.82 -35.32
C GLU A 362 1.69 -7.79 -35.04
N GLY A 363 2.00 -8.02 -33.76
CA GLY A 363 3.05 -8.93 -33.33
C GLY A 363 2.80 -10.34 -33.86
N VAL A 364 3.83 -10.95 -34.44
CA VAL A 364 3.80 -12.34 -34.90
C VAL A 364 3.81 -13.25 -33.66
N PRO A 365 2.79 -14.11 -33.43
CA PRO A 365 2.67 -14.90 -32.21
C PRO A 365 3.91 -15.73 -31.87
N GLU A 366 4.57 -16.28 -32.89
CA GLU A 366 5.78 -17.09 -32.73
C GLU A 366 6.98 -16.29 -32.21
N LYS A 367 7.10 -15.02 -32.61
CA LYS A 367 8.19 -14.15 -32.13
C LYS A 367 7.98 -13.75 -30.67
N THR A 368 6.73 -13.48 -30.29
CA THR A 368 6.39 -13.13 -28.91
C THR A 368 6.72 -14.28 -27.98
N VAL A 369 6.39 -15.52 -28.34
CA VAL A 369 6.80 -16.67 -27.50
C VAL A 369 8.30 -16.88 -27.50
N GLU A 370 8.99 -16.70 -28.62
CA GLU A 370 10.46 -16.81 -28.68
C GLU A 370 11.14 -15.81 -27.72
N GLU A 371 10.62 -14.58 -27.64
CA GLU A 371 11.07 -13.56 -26.68
C GLU A 371 10.74 -13.94 -25.23
N LEU A 372 9.54 -14.49 -24.97
CA LEU A 372 9.14 -14.94 -23.63
C LEU A 372 9.94 -16.16 -23.13
N MET A 373 10.47 -16.98 -24.05
CA MET A 373 11.32 -18.14 -23.73
C MET A 373 12.79 -17.79 -23.49
N ASN A 374 13.19 -16.51 -23.62
CA ASN A 374 14.57 -16.10 -23.41
C ASN A 374 15.00 -16.37 -21.95
N PRO A 375 16.05 -17.17 -21.70
CA PRO A 375 16.52 -17.47 -20.34
C PRO A 375 17.00 -16.23 -19.57
N ASP A 376 17.43 -15.17 -20.27
CA ASP A 376 17.83 -13.91 -19.66
C ASP A 376 16.62 -13.12 -19.13
N ALA A 377 15.41 -13.42 -19.60
CA ALA A 377 14.17 -12.77 -19.18
C ALA A 377 13.61 -13.32 -17.86
N GLN A 378 14.15 -14.43 -17.32
CA GLN A 378 13.72 -15.01 -16.03
C GLN A 378 12.19 -15.26 -15.89
N LEU A 379 11.51 -15.51 -17.00
CA LEU A 379 10.05 -15.75 -17.01
C LEU A 379 9.70 -17.19 -16.62
N PRO A 380 8.45 -17.44 -16.16
CA PRO A 380 7.94 -18.78 -15.86
C PRO A 380 7.91 -19.68 -17.09
N GLU A 381 7.60 -20.97 -16.93
CA GLU A 381 7.49 -21.89 -18.07
C GLU A 381 6.45 -21.39 -19.09
N VAL A 382 6.89 -21.18 -20.34
CA VAL A 382 6.08 -20.73 -21.47
C VAL A 382 5.85 -21.89 -22.42
N TYR A 383 4.63 -22.03 -22.92
CA TYR A 383 4.24 -23.13 -23.80
C TYR A 383 4.12 -22.69 -25.27
N PRO A 384 5.03 -23.12 -26.17
CA PRO A 384 5.02 -22.74 -27.59
C PRO A 384 3.72 -23.06 -28.34
N SER A 385 3.00 -24.08 -27.88
CA SER A 385 1.71 -24.51 -28.45
C SER A 385 0.58 -23.47 -28.28
N ALA A 386 0.77 -22.45 -27.45
CA ALA A 386 -0.23 -21.43 -27.14
C ALA A 386 0.20 -20.02 -27.57
N ALA A 387 1.03 -19.91 -28.60
CA ALA A 387 1.58 -18.64 -29.08
C ALA A 387 0.51 -17.58 -29.38
N ASP A 388 -0.57 -17.98 -30.05
CA ASP A 388 -1.70 -17.10 -30.35
C ASP A 388 -2.39 -16.56 -29.09
N LEU A 389 -2.47 -17.39 -28.03
CA LEU A 389 -3.05 -17.00 -26.75
C LEU A 389 -2.16 -15.99 -26.04
N TYR A 390 -0.85 -16.25 -25.93
CA TYR A 390 0.07 -15.30 -25.31
C TYR A 390 0.08 -13.96 -26.04
N GLN A 391 0.19 -13.96 -27.37
CA GLN A 391 0.16 -12.72 -28.16
C GLN A 391 -1.11 -11.93 -27.89
N ARG A 392 -2.29 -12.57 -28.04
CA ARG A 392 -3.56 -11.86 -27.95
C ARG A 392 -3.83 -11.30 -26.55
N GLU A 393 -3.61 -12.13 -25.52
CA GLU A 393 -3.92 -11.74 -24.15
C GLU A 393 -2.88 -10.72 -23.62
N LEU A 394 -1.58 -10.90 -23.91
CA LEU A 394 -0.58 -9.90 -23.55
C LEU A 394 -0.77 -8.58 -24.29
N SER A 395 -1.19 -8.62 -25.57
CA SER A 395 -1.54 -7.39 -26.31
C SER A 395 -2.75 -6.69 -25.70
N SER A 396 -3.77 -7.44 -25.29
CA SER A 396 -4.93 -6.88 -24.58
C SER A 396 -4.53 -6.24 -23.25
N LEU A 397 -3.64 -6.89 -22.49
CA LEU A 397 -3.13 -6.36 -21.22
C LEU A 397 -2.26 -5.11 -21.45
N GLN A 398 -1.43 -5.09 -22.49
CA GLN A 398 -0.64 -3.91 -22.87
C GLN A 398 -1.53 -2.73 -23.29
N GLN A 399 -2.61 -2.98 -24.03
CA GLN A 399 -3.58 -1.95 -24.41
C GLN A 399 -4.39 -1.40 -23.23
N GLN A 400 -4.59 -2.21 -22.19
CA GLN A 400 -5.25 -1.80 -20.96
C GLN A 400 -4.30 -1.13 -19.96
N SER A 401 -2.98 -1.31 -20.13
CA SER A 401 -1.95 -0.64 -19.34
C SER A 401 -1.84 0.84 -19.73
N GLN A 402 -1.76 1.72 -18.72
CA GLN A 402 -1.68 3.18 -18.91
C GLN A 402 -0.42 3.64 -19.65
N GLU A 403 0.64 2.82 -19.66
CA GLU A 403 1.94 3.13 -20.27
C GLU A 403 2.13 2.46 -21.65
N GLY A 404 1.18 1.63 -22.11
CA GLY A 404 1.31 0.88 -23.37
C GLY A 404 2.38 -0.22 -23.34
N SER A 405 2.99 -0.48 -22.18
CA SER A 405 3.93 -1.57 -21.93
C SER A 405 3.63 -2.25 -20.59
N LEU A 406 4.01 -3.52 -20.45
CA LEU A 406 3.93 -4.26 -19.20
C LEU A 406 5.27 -4.16 -18.48
N SER A 407 5.27 -3.80 -17.20
CA SER A 407 6.46 -3.89 -16.37
C SER A 407 6.88 -5.36 -16.21
N HIS A 408 8.16 -5.60 -15.90
CA HIS A 408 8.66 -6.97 -15.75
C HIS A 408 7.87 -7.81 -14.72
N PRO A 409 7.46 -7.28 -13.55
CA PRO A 409 6.60 -8.01 -12.62
C PRO A 409 5.20 -8.32 -13.18
N GLU A 410 4.59 -7.37 -13.89
CA GLU A 410 3.27 -7.59 -14.52
C GLU A 410 3.34 -8.62 -15.64
N LEU A 411 4.41 -8.60 -16.44
CA LEU A 411 4.66 -9.60 -17.47
C LEU A 411 4.86 -11.00 -16.85
N LEU A 412 5.58 -11.09 -15.73
CA LEU A 412 5.79 -12.35 -15.02
C LEU A 412 4.46 -12.95 -14.54
N VAL A 413 3.61 -12.14 -13.90
CA VAL A 413 2.28 -12.57 -13.44
C VAL A 413 1.38 -12.93 -14.62
N ALA A 414 1.35 -12.09 -15.66
CA ALA A 414 0.54 -12.34 -16.85
C ALA A 414 0.94 -13.66 -17.55
N VAL A 415 2.24 -13.90 -17.73
CA VAL A 415 2.75 -15.16 -18.30
C VAL A 415 2.40 -16.34 -17.40
N GLU A 416 2.51 -16.22 -16.07
CA GLU A 416 2.17 -17.31 -15.14
C GLU A 416 0.68 -17.67 -15.17
N MET A 417 -0.20 -16.66 -15.21
CA MET A 417 -1.64 -16.84 -15.34
C MET A 417 -2.00 -17.46 -16.70
N LEU A 418 -1.41 -16.95 -17.78
CA LEU A 418 -1.67 -17.46 -19.13
C LEU A 418 -1.16 -18.90 -19.29
N SER A 419 0.02 -19.23 -18.76
CA SER A 419 0.53 -20.60 -18.70
C SER A 419 -0.41 -21.53 -17.94
N SER A 420 -1.04 -21.05 -16.87
CA SER A 420 -2.04 -21.85 -16.15
C SER A 420 -3.31 -22.07 -16.99
N VAL A 421 -3.76 -21.08 -17.78
CA VAL A 421 -4.86 -21.23 -18.74
C VAL A 421 -4.51 -22.23 -19.85
N VAL A 422 -3.26 -22.27 -20.29
CA VAL A 422 -2.78 -23.29 -21.25
C VAL A 422 -2.92 -24.69 -20.65
N LEU A 423 -2.45 -24.89 -19.42
CA LEU A 423 -2.55 -26.18 -18.72
C LEU A 423 -4.01 -26.60 -18.48
N MET A 424 -4.91 -25.66 -18.20
CA MET A 424 -6.35 -25.94 -18.12
C MET A 424 -6.93 -26.39 -19.45
N ASN A 425 -6.57 -25.72 -20.55
CA ASN A 425 -7.01 -26.10 -21.89
C ASN A 425 -6.47 -27.49 -22.28
N GLU A 426 -5.24 -27.82 -21.91
CA GLU A 426 -4.68 -29.16 -22.13
C GLU A 426 -5.42 -30.22 -21.30
N ALA A 427 -5.69 -29.95 -20.02
CA ALA A 427 -6.47 -30.83 -19.17
C ALA A 427 -7.91 -31.04 -19.73
N LEU A 428 -8.54 -29.98 -20.24
CA LEU A 428 -9.85 -30.05 -20.89
C LEU A 428 -9.82 -30.86 -22.20
N ASN A 429 -8.74 -30.76 -22.98
CA ASN A 429 -8.57 -31.52 -24.22
C ASN A 429 -8.43 -33.03 -23.98
N VAL A 430 -7.74 -33.41 -22.90
CA VAL A 430 -7.53 -34.83 -22.52
C VAL A 430 -8.67 -35.35 -21.63
N GLY A 431 -9.49 -34.46 -21.07
CA GLY A 431 -10.55 -34.78 -20.12
C GLY A 431 -10.03 -35.11 -18.71
N ASP A 432 -8.85 -34.63 -18.35
CA ASP A 432 -8.24 -34.86 -17.05
C ASP A 432 -8.82 -33.89 -16.00
N ARG A 433 -9.84 -34.38 -15.29
CA ARG A 433 -10.53 -33.65 -14.22
C ARG A 433 -9.63 -33.35 -13.03
N ALA A 434 -8.65 -34.20 -12.73
CA ALA A 434 -7.77 -34.00 -11.60
C ALA A 434 -6.74 -32.90 -11.90
N ALA A 435 -6.17 -32.90 -13.10
CA ALA A 435 -5.29 -31.83 -13.56
C ALA A 435 -6.03 -30.50 -13.70
N LEU A 436 -7.26 -30.51 -14.24
CA LEU A 436 -8.09 -29.32 -14.37
C LEU A 436 -8.43 -28.73 -12.99
N TRP A 437 -8.85 -29.55 -12.04
CA TRP A 437 -9.13 -29.09 -10.68
C TRP A 437 -7.90 -28.51 -9.99
N LYS A 438 -6.74 -29.15 -10.13
CA LYS A 438 -5.47 -28.66 -9.57
C LYS A 438 -5.14 -27.24 -10.07
N GLN A 439 -5.45 -26.94 -11.34
CA GLN A 439 -5.27 -25.60 -11.87
C GLN A 439 -6.36 -24.65 -11.34
N LEU A 440 -7.64 -25.03 -11.39
CA LEU A 440 -8.76 -24.18 -10.90
C LEU A 440 -8.63 -23.80 -9.42
N SER A 441 -8.15 -24.72 -8.59
CA SER A 441 -7.91 -24.48 -7.15
C SER A 441 -6.59 -23.75 -6.87
N SER A 442 -5.76 -23.49 -7.90
CA SER A 442 -4.47 -22.83 -7.75
C SER A 442 -4.65 -21.32 -7.65
N SER A 443 -4.14 -20.71 -6.59
CA SER A 443 -4.12 -19.26 -6.41
C SER A 443 -3.32 -18.52 -7.51
N VAL A 444 -2.45 -19.24 -8.22
CA VAL A 444 -1.63 -18.72 -9.33
C VAL A 444 -2.47 -18.33 -10.55
N THR A 445 -3.68 -18.88 -10.69
CA THR A 445 -4.57 -18.60 -11.82
C THR A 445 -5.31 -17.27 -11.70
N GLY A 446 -5.31 -16.67 -10.51
CA GLY A 446 -6.05 -15.44 -10.22
C GLY A 446 -7.57 -15.57 -10.33
N LEU A 447 -8.12 -16.79 -10.45
CA LEU A 447 -9.57 -17.00 -10.54
C LEU A 447 -10.25 -16.65 -9.22
N SER A 448 -11.37 -15.94 -9.31
CA SER A 448 -12.18 -15.51 -8.16
C SER A 448 -13.39 -16.42 -7.98
N ASN A 449 -13.89 -16.51 -6.74
CA ASN A 449 -15.11 -17.25 -6.39
C ASN A 449 -15.07 -18.76 -6.68
N VAL A 450 -13.91 -19.40 -6.70
CA VAL A 450 -13.84 -20.86 -6.88
C VAL A 450 -14.16 -21.55 -5.55
N GLU A 451 -15.24 -22.33 -5.52
CA GLU A 451 -15.65 -23.11 -4.34
C GLU A 451 -15.42 -24.62 -4.52
N ASP A 452 -14.75 -25.24 -3.53
CA ASP A 452 -14.46 -26.69 -3.53
C ASP A 452 -15.71 -27.55 -3.66
N GLU A 453 -16.85 -27.10 -3.10
CA GLU A 453 -18.12 -27.81 -3.12
C GLU A 453 -18.71 -27.92 -4.54
N TYR A 454 -18.37 -26.98 -5.43
CA TYR A 454 -18.91 -26.90 -6.80
C TYR A 454 -17.92 -27.41 -7.86
N ALA A 455 -16.77 -27.95 -7.44
CA ALA A 455 -15.70 -28.45 -8.29
C ALA A 455 -16.19 -29.31 -9.48
N GLN A 456 -17.10 -30.25 -9.23
CA GLN A 456 -17.63 -31.12 -10.28
C GLN A 456 -18.47 -30.37 -11.31
N ARG A 457 -19.27 -29.39 -10.87
CA ARG A 457 -20.11 -28.58 -11.77
C ARG A 457 -19.27 -27.65 -12.63
N TYR A 458 -18.22 -27.03 -12.09
CA TYR A 458 -17.29 -26.23 -12.89
C TYR A 458 -16.62 -27.08 -13.98
N MET A 459 -16.14 -28.27 -13.64
CA MET A 459 -15.48 -29.15 -14.61
C MET A 459 -16.42 -29.61 -15.73
N ASP A 460 -17.67 -29.95 -15.40
CA ASP A 460 -18.67 -30.35 -16.39
C ASP A 460 -19.00 -29.19 -17.35
N GLU A 461 -19.21 -27.99 -16.81
CA GLU A 461 -19.57 -26.82 -17.60
C GLU A 461 -18.39 -26.31 -18.44
N LEU A 462 -17.17 -26.32 -17.92
CA LEU A 462 -15.96 -25.98 -18.69
C LEU A 462 -15.68 -26.98 -19.83
N MET A 463 -15.93 -28.27 -19.62
CA MET A 463 -15.84 -29.26 -20.71
C MET A 463 -16.90 -29.03 -21.78
N ARG A 464 -18.13 -28.66 -21.38
CA ARG A 464 -19.20 -28.30 -22.30
C ARG A 464 -18.84 -27.04 -23.10
N LEU A 465 -18.34 -26.02 -22.42
CA LEU A 465 -17.89 -24.76 -23.02
C LEU A 465 -16.73 -24.98 -23.98
N LYS A 466 -15.76 -25.81 -23.61
CA LYS A 466 -14.64 -26.19 -24.49
C LYS A 466 -15.10 -26.92 -25.74
N ALA A 467 -16.05 -27.84 -25.61
CA ALA A 467 -16.62 -28.56 -26.75
C ALA A 467 -17.35 -27.61 -27.71
N ALA A 468 -18.12 -26.65 -27.18
CA ALA A 468 -18.80 -25.63 -27.98
C ALA A 468 -17.80 -24.69 -28.69
N ALA A 469 -16.78 -24.20 -27.99
CA ALA A 469 -15.73 -23.36 -28.57
C ALA A 469 -15.00 -24.06 -29.74
N ARG A 470 -14.80 -25.38 -29.64
CA ARG A 470 -14.20 -26.19 -30.70
C ARG A 470 -15.08 -26.31 -31.95
N GLU A 471 -16.40 -26.34 -31.78
CA GLU A 471 -17.35 -26.32 -32.91
C GLU A 471 -17.33 -24.97 -33.65
N GLU A 472 -17.01 -23.88 -32.93
CA GLU A 472 -16.88 -22.52 -33.46
C GLU A 472 -15.49 -22.22 -34.05
N GLY A 473 -14.55 -23.17 -33.96
CA GLY A 473 -13.18 -23.03 -34.47
C GLY A 473 -12.21 -22.33 -33.52
N CYS A 474 -12.58 -22.17 -32.24
CA CYS A 474 -11.73 -21.62 -31.20
C CYS A 474 -11.00 -22.72 -30.44
N ASP A 475 -9.69 -22.83 -30.65
CA ASP A 475 -8.86 -23.90 -30.06
C ASP A 475 -8.47 -23.65 -28.60
N PHE A 476 -8.72 -22.47 -28.04
CA PHE A 476 -8.42 -22.11 -26.65
C PHE A 476 -9.57 -21.34 -26.00
N LEU A 477 -9.89 -21.70 -24.76
CA LEU A 477 -10.68 -20.85 -23.84
C LEU A 477 -9.74 -19.82 -23.21
N THR A 478 -10.20 -18.58 -23.12
CA THR A 478 -9.47 -17.50 -22.45
C THR A 478 -9.68 -17.53 -20.94
N TRP A 479 -8.87 -16.76 -20.21
CA TRP A 479 -9.08 -16.56 -18.77
C TRP A 479 -10.49 -16.03 -18.45
N ASN A 480 -10.98 -15.07 -19.26
CA ASN A 480 -12.30 -14.48 -19.10
C ASN A 480 -13.43 -15.51 -19.30
N ASP A 481 -13.28 -16.42 -20.26
CA ASP A 481 -14.26 -17.48 -20.51
C ASP A 481 -14.37 -18.44 -19.32
N ILE A 482 -13.22 -18.77 -18.71
CA ILE A 482 -13.13 -19.65 -17.56
C ILE A 482 -13.71 -18.97 -16.31
N GLN A 483 -13.38 -17.70 -16.06
CA GLN A 483 -13.93 -16.92 -14.95
C GLN A 483 -15.45 -16.77 -15.07
N ALA A 484 -15.96 -16.42 -16.26
CA ALA A 484 -17.38 -16.29 -16.51
C ALA A 484 -18.14 -17.60 -16.30
N CYS A 485 -17.53 -18.74 -16.65
CA CYS A 485 -18.10 -20.06 -16.39
C CYS A 485 -18.24 -20.34 -14.89
N ILE A 486 -17.23 -20.00 -14.08
CA ILE A 486 -17.24 -20.19 -12.63
C ILE A 486 -18.34 -19.35 -11.99
N ASP A 487 -18.42 -18.06 -12.34
CA ASP A 487 -19.43 -17.15 -11.80
C ASP A 487 -20.86 -17.58 -12.17
N GLN A 488 -21.07 -18.09 -13.40
CA GLN A 488 -22.37 -18.63 -13.82
C GLN A 488 -22.78 -19.87 -13.02
N VAL A 489 -21.85 -20.80 -12.77
CA VAL A 489 -22.13 -22.00 -11.97
C VAL A 489 -22.47 -21.61 -10.53
N ASN A 490 -21.75 -20.66 -9.94
CA ASN A 490 -22.03 -20.16 -8.59
C ASN A 490 -23.41 -19.53 -8.50
N LEU A 491 -23.75 -18.68 -9.46
CA LEU A 491 -25.06 -18.04 -9.52
C LEU A 491 -26.18 -19.09 -9.62
N ALA A 492 -26.02 -20.08 -10.51
CA ALA A 492 -27.00 -21.16 -10.67
C ALA A 492 -27.20 -21.97 -9.39
N VAL A 493 -26.12 -22.31 -8.68
CA VAL A 493 -26.19 -23.07 -7.43
C VAL A 493 -26.81 -22.25 -6.30
N HIS A 494 -26.45 -20.97 -6.16
CA HIS A 494 -27.09 -20.08 -5.20
C HIS A 494 -28.59 -19.91 -5.46
N GLU A 495 -29.01 -19.81 -6.73
CA GLU A 495 -30.42 -19.78 -7.09
C GLU A 495 -31.16 -21.08 -6.78
N GLU A 496 -30.52 -22.25 -6.99
CA GLU A 496 -31.06 -23.56 -6.60
C GLU A 496 -31.29 -23.63 -5.10
N HIS A 497 -30.28 -23.30 -4.28
CA HIS A 497 -30.40 -23.29 -2.82
C HIS A 497 -31.42 -22.28 -2.29
N ALA A 498 -31.55 -21.12 -2.94
CA ALA A 498 -32.57 -20.13 -2.61
C ALA A 498 -33.99 -20.59 -2.95
N ARG A 499 -34.18 -21.43 -3.97
CA ARG A 499 -35.47 -22.07 -4.28
C ARG A 499 -35.80 -23.19 -3.31
N GLU A 500 -34.82 -24.02 -2.95
CA GLU A 500 -34.98 -25.10 -1.96
C GLU A 500 -35.31 -24.58 -0.57
N SER A 501 -34.74 -23.44 -0.16
CA SER A 501 -35.03 -22.79 1.13
C SER A 501 -36.41 -22.12 1.21
N ARG A 502 -37.11 -21.97 0.07
CA ARG A 502 -38.44 -21.35 -0.04
C ARG A 502 -39.58 -22.37 -0.17
N LEU A 503 -39.26 -23.65 -0.31
CA LEU A 503 -40.18 -24.79 -0.30
C LEU A 503 -40.19 -25.42 1.09
#